data_AF-A0A2S8FWL8-F1
#
_entry.id   AF-A0A2S8FWL8-F1
#
_cell.length_a   1.000
_cell.length_b   1.000
_cell.length_c   1.000
_cell.angle_alpha   90.00
_cell.angle_beta   90.00
_cell.angle_gamma   90.00
#
_symmetry.space_group_name_H-M   'P 1'
#
loop_
_entity.id
_entity.type
_entity.pdbx_description
1 polymer ?
#
loop_
_entity_poly.entity_id
_entity_poly.type
_entity_poly.pdbx_seq_one_letter_code
_entity_poly.pdbx_strand_id
1 'polypeptide(L)'
;MYAESDLQVSSDPLRILFGLFTLSVPIDRSAAAAGVEYAGVSAETVATLNSDPRMRSSMIAEYANAAHKIEKYEQGAKNCRECDAIYIPSSDLPWTQRGYCSKLCLVRRDSQSALVQAKANSVEVSSKTVFVTCADGHEFAVANCFRGTKRPCPVCGLKTPVPVG
;
A
#
# COMPACT_ATOMS: atom_id res chain seq x y z
N MET A 1 -13.99 -8.36 -54.15
CA MET A 1 -14.70 -7.71 -53.03
C MET A 1 -14.66 -8.69 -51.86
N TYR A 2 -13.67 -8.57 -50.98
CA TYR A 2 -13.61 -9.34 -49.74
C TYR A 2 -14.13 -8.44 -48.63
N ALA A 3 -15.11 -8.95 -47.88
CA ALA A 3 -15.69 -8.25 -46.75
C ALA A 3 -14.70 -8.29 -45.58
N GLU A 4 -14.24 -7.11 -45.16
CA GLU A 4 -13.55 -6.91 -43.89
C GLU A 4 -14.60 -7.02 -42.77
N SER A 5 -14.55 -8.10 -42.00
CA SER A 5 -15.31 -8.24 -40.76
C SER A 5 -14.48 -7.69 -39.61
N ASP A 6 -14.82 -6.48 -39.17
CA ASP A 6 -14.29 -5.84 -37.97
C ASP A 6 -14.70 -6.62 -36.72
N LEU A 7 -13.79 -7.46 -36.21
CA LEU A 7 -13.91 -8.07 -34.89
C LEU A 7 -13.49 -7.02 -33.85
N GLN A 8 -14.43 -6.21 -33.37
CA GLN A 8 -14.21 -5.35 -32.21
C GLN A 8 -14.04 -6.20 -30.95
N VAL A 9 -12.78 -6.53 -30.62
CA VAL A 9 -12.41 -7.10 -29.33
C VAL A 9 -12.58 -6.01 -28.27
N SER A 10 -13.65 -6.09 -27.48
CA SER A 10 -13.87 -5.23 -26.31
C SER A 10 -12.74 -5.48 -25.30
N SER A 11 -11.85 -4.49 -25.17
CA SER A 11 -10.67 -4.50 -24.30
C SER A 11 -10.97 -4.16 -22.84
N ASP A 12 -12.16 -4.53 -22.35
CA ASP A 12 -12.64 -4.13 -21.03
C ASP A 12 -12.56 -5.31 -20.04
N PRO A 13 -11.42 -5.52 -19.34
CA PRO A 13 -11.18 -6.69 -18.48
C PRO A 13 -12.15 -6.80 -17.30
N LEU A 14 -12.91 -5.74 -17.00
CA LEU A 14 -13.88 -5.70 -15.90
C LEU A 14 -15.18 -6.46 -16.19
N ARG A 15 -15.60 -6.60 -17.45
CA ARG A 15 -16.83 -7.34 -17.81
C ARG A 15 -16.68 -8.86 -17.71
N ILE A 16 -15.47 -9.35 -17.97
CA ILE A 16 -15.08 -10.76 -17.90
C ILE A 16 -15.13 -11.30 -16.46
N LEU A 17 -14.93 -10.46 -15.45
CA LEU A 17 -14.85 -10.85 -14.03
C LEU A 17 -16.17 -10.77 -13.26
N PHE A 18 -17.13 -9.94 -13.68
CA PHE A 18 -18.43 -9.82 -13.00
C PHE A 18 -19.20 -11.14 -12.94
N GLY A 19 -18.91 -12.04 -13.87
CA GLY A 19 -19.50 -13.36 -13.91
C GLY A 19 -19.00 -14.35 -12.86
N LEU A 20 -17.71 -14.32 -12.52
CA LEU A 20 -17.07 -15.35 -11.69
C LEU A 20 -17.37 -15.21 -10.18
N PHE A 21 -18.01 -14.13 -9.73
CA PHE A 21 -18.11 -13.77 -8.31
C PHE A 21 -19.45 -14.07 -7.63
N THR A 22 -20.40 -14.73 -8.29
CA THR A 22 -21.58 -15.30 -7.62
C THR A 22 -21.27 -16.54 -6.76
N LEU A 23 -20.00 -16.98 -6.71
CA LEU A 23 -19.55 -18.25 -6.13
C LEU A 23 -19.43 -18.29 -4.59
N SER A 24 -19.89 -17.27 -3.84
CA SER A 24 -19.89 -17.29 -2.36
C SER A 24 -21.27 -17.48 -1.72
N VAL A 25 -22.31 -17.66 -2.51
CA VAL A 25 -23.60 -18.17 -2.03
C VAL A 25 -23.49 -19.71 -2.05
N PRO A 26 -23.99 -20.45 -1.02
CA PRO A 26 -23.95 -21.91 -1.02
C PRO A 26 -24.45 -22.42 -2.38
N ILE A 27 -23.55 -23.14 -3.05
CA ILE A 27 -23.78 -23.77 -4.34
C ILE A 27 -24.75 -24.92 -4.11
N ASP A 28 -26.03 -24.59 -4.02
CA ASP A 28 -27.02 -25.50 -4.58
C ASP A 28 -26.64 -25.69 -6.05
N ARG A 29 -26.71 -26.95 -6.50
CA ARG A 29 -26.19 -27.49 -7.77
C ARG A 29 -26.79 -26.91 -9.05
N SER A 30 -27.22 -25.65 -9.04
CA SER A 30 -28.03 -25.01 -10.08
C SER A 30 -27.33 -23.85 -10.79
N ALA A 31 -26.01 -23.65 -10.63
CA ALA A 31 -25.29 -22.67 -11.45
C ALA A 31 -25.29 -23.03 -12.95
N ALA A 32 -25.55 -24.29 -13.30
CA ALA A 32 -25.83 -24.71 -14.68
C ALA A 32 -27.17 -24.18 -15.22
N ALA A 33 -28.09 -23.72 -14.36
CA ALA A 33 -29.42 -23.24 -14.74
C ALA A 33 -29.51 -21.70 -14.92
N ALA A 34 -28.49 -20.95 -14.47
CA ALA A 34 -28.55 -19.48 -14.55
C ALA A 34 -28.13 -18.92 -15.92
N GLY A 35 -27.64 -19.75 -16.85
CA GLY A 35 -27.33 -19.32 -18.22
C GLY A 35 -26.42 -18.10 -18.30
N VAL A 36 -25.57 -17.87 -17.30
CA VAL A 36 -24.64 -16.75 -17.30
C VAL A 36 -23.51 -17.12 -18.26
N GLU A 37 -23.74 -16.85 -19.55
CA GLU A 37 -22.68 -16.83 -20.54
C GLU A 37 -21.73 -15.69 -20.15
N TYR A 38 -20.53 -16.06 -19.69
CA TYR A 38 -19.45 -15.12 -19.50
C TYR A 38 -18.95 -14.67 -20.88
N ALA A 39 -19.64 -13.70 -21.47
CA ALA A 39 -19.27 -13.14 -22.77
C ALA A 39 -17.80 -12.69 -22.73
N GLY A 40 -16.93 -13.44 -23.42
CA GLY A 40 -15.50 -13.14 -23.55
C GLY A 40 -14.53 -13.91 -22.64
N VAL A 41 -14.98 -14.79 -21.73
CA VAL A 41 -14.06 -15.69 -21.00
C VAL A 41 -14.02 -17.05 -21.70
N SER A 42 -12.84 -17.50 -22.15
CA SER A 42 -12.71 -18.85 -22.72
C SER A 42 -12.86 -19.92 -21.63
N ALA A 43 -13.43 -21.08 -21.99
CA ALA A 43 -13.54 -22.23 -21.08
C ALA A 43 -12.16 -22.69 -20.56
N GLU A 44 -11.11 -22.54 -21.36
CA GLU A 44 -9.72 -22.84 -21.00
C GLU A 44 -9.22 -21.94 -19.85
N THR A 45 -9.51 -20.64 -19.88
CA THR A 45 -9.16 -19.71 -18.80
C THR A 45 -9.84 -20.08 -17.49
N VAL A 46 -11.12 -20.46 -17.55
CA VAL A 46 -11.86 -20.92 -16.36
C VAL A 46 -11.29 -22.23 -15.81
N ALA A 47 -10.94 -23.18 -16.69
CA ALA A 47 -10.31 -24.44 -16.29
C ALA A 47 -8.93 -24.20 -15.63
N THR A 48 -8.14 -23.28 -16.19
CA THR A 48 -6.82 -22.90 -15.65
C THR A 48 -6.92 -22.23 -14.29
N LEU A 49 -7.90 -21.33 -14.08
CA LEU A 49 -8.10 -20.71 -12.77
C LEU A 49 -8.59 -21.69 -11.71
N ASN A 50 -9.37 -22.68 -12.10
CA ASN A 50 -9.85 -23.70 -11.17
C ASN A 50 -8.78 -24.74 -10.83
N SER A 51 -7.79 -24.96 -11.70
CA SER A 51 -6.70 -25.91 -11.46
C SER A 51 -5.63 -25.38 -10.49
N ASP A 52 -5.46 -24.06 -10.37
CA ASP A 52 -4.54 -23.43 -9.40
C ASP A 52 -5.27 -22.50 -8.40
N PRO A 53 -5.49 -22.97 -7.15
CA PRO A 53 -6.12 -22.17 -6.10
C PRO A 53 -5.37 -20.88 -5.74
N ARG A 54 -4.03 -20.85 -5.85
CA ARG A 54 -3.22 -19.66 -5.50
C ARG A 54 -3.42 -18.56 -6.54
N MET A 55 -3.37 -18.93 -7.81
CA MET A 55 -3.65 -18.01 -8.92
C MET A 55 -5.05 -17.43 -8.78
N ARG A 56 -6.05 -18.27 -8.51
CA ARG A 56 -7.43 -17.83 -8.28
C ARG A 56 -7.54 -16.84 -7.13
N SER A 57 -6.93 -17.13 -5.98
CA SER A 57 -6.92 -16.22 -4.83
C SER A 57 -6.26 -14.86 -5.15
N SER A 58 -5.16 -14.86 -5.92
CA SER A 58 -4.50 -13.62 -6.35
C SER A 58 -5.40 -12.77 -7.24
N MET A 59 -6.01 -13.36 -8.26
CA MET A 59 -6.93 -12.64 -9.15
C MET A 59 -8.15 -12.11 -8.41
N ILE A 60 -8.66 -12.86 -7.42
CA ILE A 60 -9.76 -12.40 -6.58
C ILE A 60 -9.37 -11.15 -5.79
N ALA A 61 -8.18 -11.15 -5.19
CA ALA A 61 -7.67 -10.02 -4.43
C ALA A 61 -7.46 -8.78 -5.32
N GLU A 62 -6.88 -8.97 -6.51
CA GLU A 62 -6.71 -7.90 -7.49
C GLU A 62 -8.04 -7.28 -7.92
N TYR A 63 -9.04 -8.10 -8.19
CA TYR A 63 -10.38 -7.61 -8.54
C TYR A 63 -11.04 -6.85 -7.39
N ALA A 64 -11.00 -7.40 -6.17
CA ALA A 64 -11.55 -6.73 -5.00
C ALA A 64 -10.89 -5.37 -4.76
N ASN A 65 -9.56 -5.29 -4.93
CA ASN A 65 -8.81 -4.05 -4.85
C ASN A 65 -9.20 -3.05 -5.95
N ALA A 66 -9.42 -3.52 -7.18
CA ALA A 66 -9.86 -2.69 -8.31
C ALA A 66 -11.28 -2.13 -8.09
N ALA A 67 -12.22 -2.97 -7.66
CA ALA A 67 -13.59 -2.56 -7.34
C ALA A 67 -13.61 -1.51 -6.20
N HIS A 68 -12.86 -1.76 -5.13
CA HIS A 68 -12.74 -0.81 -4.02
C HIS A 68 -12.08 0.51 -4.44
N LYS A 69 -11.16 0.46 -5.40
CA LYS A 69 -10.54 1.65 -6.00
C LYS A 69 -11.55 2.47 -6.80
N ILE A 70 -12.40 1.83 -7.60
CA ILE A 70 -13.48 2.49 -8.35
C ILE A 70 -14.46 3.18 -7.38
N GLU A 71 -14.94 2.45 -6.37
CA GLU A 71 -15.85 2.98 -5.33
C GLU A 71 -15.26 4.24 -4.65
N LYS A 72 -13.97 4.21 -4.32
CA LYS A 72 -13.28 5.39 -3.75
C LYS A 72 -13.27 6.58 -4.70
N TYR A 73 -13.01 6.38 -5.99
CA TYR A 73 -13.06 7.49 -6.96
C TYR A 73 -14.47 8.06 -7.12
N GLU A 74 -15.50 7.22 -7.05
CA GLU A 74 -16.90 7.68 -7.03
C GLU A 74 -17.18 8.56 -5.79
N GLN A 75 -16.52 8.28 -4.67
CA GLN A 75 -16.53 9.13 -3.46
C GLN A 75 -15.63 10.38 -3.57
N GLY A 76 -15.06 10.67 -4.75
CA GLY A 76 -14.20 11.83 -4.97
C GLY A 76 -12.75 11.64 -4.51
N ALA A 77 -12.29 10.38 -4.38
CA ALA A 77 -10.90 10.12 -4.06
C ALA A 77 -9.92 10.68 -5.11
N LYS A 78 -8.71 10.95 -4.65
CA LYS A 78 -7.59 11.46 -5.45
C LYS A 78 -6.34 10.63 -5.17
N ASN A 79 -5.38 10.69 -6.08
CA ASN A 79 -4.07 10.08 -5.87
C ASN A 79 -3.17 11.05 -5.12
N CYS A 80 -2.44 10.53 -4.13
CA CYS A 80 -1.43 11.29 -3.43
C CYS A 80 -0.30 11.64 -4.39
N ARG A 81 0.08 12.93 -4.39
CA ARG A 81 1.20 13.45 -5.20
C ARG A 81 2.58 12.89 -4.84
N GLU A 82 2.73 12.14 -3.77
CA GLU A 82 4.03 11.64 -3.29
C GLU A 82 4.15 10.12 -3.40
N CYS A 83 3.13 9.37 -2.99
CA CYS A 83 3.18 7.91 -2.94
C CYS A 83 2.10 7.22 -3.79
N ASP A 84 1.35 7.98 -4.59
CA ASP A 84 0.23 7.52 -5.41
C ASP A 84 -0.92 6.81 -4.66
N ALA A 85 -0.87 6.79 -3.33
CA ALA A 85 -1.94 6.23 -2.51
C ALA A 85 -3.26 6.98 -2.74
N ILE A 86 -4.35 6.23 -2.81
CA ILE A 86 -5.70 6.75 -3.04
C ILE A 86 -6.28 7.21 -1.71
N TYR A 87 -6.74 8.46 -1.65
CA TYR A 87 -7.32 9.05 -0.45
C TYR A 87 -8.50 9.94 -0.80
N ILE A 88 -9.44 10.10 0.12
CA ILE A 88 -10.59 11.00 -0.03
C ILE A 88 -10.24 12.34 0.62
N PRO A 89 -10.28 13.47 -0.12
CA PRO A 89 -10.04 14.79 0.47
C PRO A 89 -11.04 15.10 1.59
N SER A 90 -10.54 15.65 2.70
CA SER A 90 -11.35 16.07 3.84
C SER A 90 -11.10 17.55 4.14
N SER A 91 -12.14 18.29 4.52
CA SER A 91 -12.04 19.70 4.92
C SER A 91 -11.22 19.88 6.21
N ASP A 92 -11.24 18.88 7.09
CA ASP A 92 -10.60 18.94 8.41
C ASP A 92 -9.08 18.74 8.31
N LEU A 93 -8.60 18.24 7.17
CA LEU A 93 -7.22 17.86 6.94
C LEU A 93 -6.63 18.69 5.79
N PRO A 94 -5.99 19.84 6.08
CA PRO A 94 -5.57 20.79 5.03
C PRO A 94 -4.56 20.21 4.03
N TRP A 95 -3.76 19.22 4.41
CA TRP A 95 -2.83 18.55 3.49
C TRP A 95 -3.56 17.72 2.42
N THR A 96 -4.75 17.21 2.72
CA THR A 96 -5.55 16.43 1.76
C THR A 96 -6.09 17.31 0.63
N GLN A 97 -6.43 18.57 0.93
CA GLN A 97 -6.77 19.59 -0.06
C GLN A 97 -5.59 19.96 -0.95
N ARG A 98 -4.36 19.84 -0.44
CA ARG A 98 -3.12 20.11 -1.19
C ARG A 98 -2.64 18.94 -2.06
N GLY A 99 -3.37 17.82 -2.10
CA GLY A 99 -2.99 16.67 -2.94
C GLY A 99 -2.25 15.54 -2.21
N TYR A 100 -2.28 15.48 -0.88
CA TYR A 100 -1.49 14.53 -0.10
C TYR A 100 -2.34 13.65 0.80
N CYS A 101 -2.07 12.34 0.85
CA CYS A 101 -2.79 11.42 1.73
C CYS A 101 -2.41 11.59 3.21
N SER A 102 -1.24 12.14 3.51
CA SER A 102 -0.74 12.31 4.88
C SER A 102 0.13 13.55 5.04
N LYS A 103 0.28 14.03 6.30
CA LYS A 103 1.25 15.09 6.64
C LYS A 103 2.68 14.70 6.24
N LEU A 104 3.04 13.42 6.38
CA LEU A 104 4.37 12.93 6.02
C LEU A 104 4.64 13.06 4.52
N CYS A 105 3.66 12.73 3.67
CA CYS A 105 3.77 12.88 2.22
C CYS A 105 3.92 14.35 1.80
N LEU A 106 3.21 15.26 2.47
CA LEU A 106 3.37 16.70 2.26
C LEU A 106 4.79 17.14 2.63
N VAL A 107 5.27 16.77 3.82
CA VAL A 107 6.61 17.14 4.29
C VAL A 107 7.69 16.53 3.40
N ARG A 108 7.58 15.28 2.95
CA ARG A 108 8.58 14.66 2.06
C ARG A 108 8.78 15.44 0.76
N ARG A 109 7.69 15.81 0.09
CA ARG A 109 7.77 16.59 -1.16
C ARG A 109 8.26 18.02 -0.93
N ASP A 110 7.77 18.69 0.11
CA ASP A 110 8.21 20.05 0.45
C ASP A 110 9.67 20.04 0.94
N SER A 111 10.10 18.98 1.64
CA SER A 111 11.47 18.80 2.10
C SER A 111 12.42 18.42 0.98
N GLN A 112 12.00 17.78 -0.11
CA GLN A 112 12.84 17.68 -1.32
C GLN A 112 13.02 19.05 -1.99
N SER A 113 11.97 19.87 -2.01
CA SER A 113 12.05 21.27 -2.47
C SER A 113 12.98 22.10 -1.58
N ALA A 114 12.93 21.88 -0.26
CA ALA A 114 13.79 22.56 0.71
C ALA A 114 15.21 21.97 0.80
N LEU A 115 15.42 20.68 0.54
CA LEU A 115 16.75 20.02 0.55
C LEU A 115 17.60 20.44 -0.66
N VAL A 116 16.97 20.86 -1.76
CA VAL A 116 17.68 21.55 -2.85
C VAL A 116 18.16 22.95 -2.41
N GLN A 117 17.51 23.58 -1.43
CA GLN A 117 17.96 24.86 -0.86
C GLN A 117 18.75 24.73 0.47
N ALA A 118 18.66 23.59 1.17
CA ALA A 118 19.21 23.38 2.50
C ALA A 118 20.50 22.55 2.51
N LYS A 119 21.11 22.26 1.34
CA LYS A 119 22.52 21.86 1.25
C LYS A 119 23.48 23.04 1.55
N ALA A 120 23.06 23.97 2.41
CA ALA A 120 23.82 25.13 2.86
C ALA A 120 23.69 25.39 4.37
N ASN A 121 22.81 24.71 5.12
CA ASN A 121 22.67 24.92 6.56
C ASN A 121 22.59 23.58 7.29
N SER A 122 23.75 22.98 7.51
CA SER A 122 23.94 21.95 8.53
C SER A 122 23.58 22.56 9.89
N VAL A 123 22.35 22.32 10.36
CA VAL A 123 22.05 22.45 11.77
C VAL A 123 22.88 21.39 12.47
N GLU A 124 24.01 21.81 13.02
CA GLU A 124 24.77 21.08 14.01
C GLU A 124 23.86 20.85 15.21
N VAL A 125 23.02 19.81 15.15
CA VAL A 125 22.41 19.26 16.35
C VAL A 125 23.59 18.65 17.11
N SER A 126 24.17 19.43 18.03
CA SER A 126 25.19 18.96 18.96
C SER A 126 24.52 17.93 19.87
N SER A 127 24.33 16.73 19.34
CA SER A 127 23.69 15.62 20.02
C SER A 127 24.69 15.10 21.04
N LYS A 128 24.69 15.74 22.21
CA LYS A 128 25.48 15.30 23.36
C LYS A 128 25.25 13.80 23.54
N THR A 129 26.29 13.00 23.34
CA THR A 129 26.23 11.56 23.57
C THR A 129 26.42 11.29 25.06
N VAL A 130 25.77 10.25 25.56
CA VAL A 130 25.96 9.72 26.91
C VAL A 130 26.54 8.32 26.77
N PHE A 131 27.61 8.04 27.50
CA PHE A 131 28.19 6.70 27.57
C PHE A 131 27.43 5.87 28.61
N VAL A 132 27.01 4.67 28.20
CA VAL A 132 26.26 3.74 29.04
C VAL A 132 27.00 2.40 29.04
N THR A 133 27.09 1.79 30.21
CA THR A 133 27.69 0.46 30.39
C THR A 133 26.57 -0.56 30.60
N CYS A 134 26.54 -1.64 29.82
CA CYS A 134 25.57 -2.72 30.04
C CYS A 134 25.92 -3.58 31.25
N ALA A 135 25.02 -4.49 31.64
CA ALA A 135 25.22 -5.42 32.75
C ALA A 135 26.45 -6.34 32.58
N ASP A 136 26.84 -6.64 31.33
CA ASP A 136 28.02 -7.44 31.00
C ASP A 136 29.31 -6.61 30.92
N GLY A 137 29.26 -5.30 31.19
CA GLY A 137 30.44 -4.42 31.17
C GLY A 137 30.78 -3.77 29.83
N HIS A 138 29.98 -3.95 28.77
CA HIS A 138 30.23 -3.28 27.49
C HIS A 138 29.80 -1.81 27.53
N GLU A 139 30.72 -0.91 27.20
CA GLU A 139 30.45 0.53 27.07
C GLU A 139 30.02 0.90 25.64
N PHE A 140 28.97 1.71 25.51
CA PHE A 140 28.52 2.21 24.22
C PHE A 140 27.88 3.59 24.35
N ALA A 141 28.01 4.39 23.29
CA ALA A 141 27.45 5.73 23.22
C ALA A 141 25.97 5.70 22.80
N VAL A 142 25.15 6.51 23.46
CA VAL A 142 23.73 6.69 23.17
C VAL A 142 23.43 8.18 23.03
N ALA A 143 22.58 8.55 22.07
CA ALA A 143 22.14 9.94 21.93
C ALA A 143 21.32 10.40 23.16
N ASN A 144 21.49 11.65 23.59
CA ASN A 144 20.81 12.21 24.78
C ASN A 144 19.28 12.06 24.75
N CYS A 145 18.68 12.04 23.55
CA CYS A 145 17.23 11.91 23.39
C CYS A 145 16.66 10.57 23.89
N PHE A 146 17.50 9.58 24.20
CA PHE A 146 17.10 8.28 24.73
C PHE A 146 17.17 8.19 26.27
N ARG A 147 17.45 9.28 27.00
CA ARG A 147 17.40 9.27 28.47
C ARG A 147 16.06 8.73 28.98
N GLY A 148 16.11 7.92 30.04
CA GLY A 148 14.92 7.30 30.63
C GLY A 148 14.33 6.14 29.82
N THR A 149 14.91 5.78 28.67
CA THR A 149 14.53 4.59 27.90
C THR A 149 15.56 3.47 28.07
N LYS A 150 15.19 2.24 27.70
CA LYS A 150 16.14 1.11 27.62
C LYS A 150 16.62 0.94 26.19
N ARG A 151 17.93 0.73 25.99
CA ARG A 151 18.53 0.48 24.69
C ARG A 151 19.28 -0.85 24.69
N PRO A 152 19.17 -1.67 23.62
CA PRO A 152 19.92 -2.91 23.53
C PRO A 152 21.42 -2.60 23.39
N CYS A 153 22.25 -3.30 24.17
CA CYS A 153 23.70 -3.28 23.99
C CYS A 153 24.04 -3.81 22.58
N PRO A 154 24.94 -3.14 21.83
CA PRO A 154 25.32 -3.60 20.49
C PRO A 154 26.13 -4.91 20.49
N VAL A 155 26.73 -5.29 21.62
CA VAL A 155 27.54 -6.51 21.73
C VAL A 155 26.68 -7.70 22.16
N CYS A 156 25.95 -7.59 23.28
CA CYS A 156 25.19 -8.71 23.86
C CYS A 156 23.66 -8.63 23.67
N GLY A 157 23.13 -7.53 23.14
CA GLY A 157 21.69 -7.35 22.95
C GLY A 157 20.89 -7.05 24.22
N LEU A 158 21.51 -7.11 25.41
CA LEU A 158 20.84 -6.83 26.68
C LEU A 158 20.32 -5.38 26.75
N LYS A 159 19.05 -5.24 27.15
CA LYS A 159 18.40 -3.93 27.29
C LYS A 159 18.92 -3.19 28.52
N THR A 160 19.71 -2.16 28.29
CA THR A 160 20.37 -1.35 29.32
C THR A 160 19.61 -0.03 29.50
N PRO A 161 19.25 0.37 30.74
CA PRO A 161 18.60 1.66 31.00
C PRO A 161 19.59 2.82 30.79
N VAL A 162 19.16 3.86 30.08
CA VAL A 162 19.96 5.08 29.89
C VAL A 162 19.74 6.02 31.09
N PRO A 163 20.79 6.46 31.81
CA PRO A 163 20.66 7.33 32.98
C PRO A 163 19.89 8.62 32.68
N VAL A 164 18.95 8.97 33.56
CA VAL A 164 18.32 10.30 33.60
C VAL A 164 19.22 11.22 34.41
N GLY A 165 20.15 11.91 33.74
CA GLY A 165 20.88 13.03 34.33
C GLY A 165 20.14 14.35 34.16
#